data_AF-A0A2M8KJ76-F1
#
_entry.id   AF-A0A2M8KJ76-F1
#
_cell.length_a   1.000
_cell.length_b   1.000
_cell.length_c   1.000
_cell.angle_alpha   90.00
_cell.angle_beta   90.00
_cell.angle_gamma   90.00
#
_symmetry.space_group_name_H-M   'P 1'
#
loop_
_entity.id
_entity.type
_entity.pdbx_description
1 polymer ?
#
loop_
_entity_poly.entity_id
_entity_poly.type
_entity_poly.pdbx_seq_one_letter_code
_entity_poly.pdbx_strand_id
1 'polypeptide(L)'
;ITHIKKAQLPFVVAINKIDKPTASPQKVLQDLAKNEVLVEGQGGDVPTVKLSAKTGQGIDELLEMILLLAEMAELKYDPQAPASGVVIESNLDPQKG
;
A
#
# COMPACT_ATOMS: atom_id res chain seq x y z
N ILE A 1 2.39 0.26 -10.83
CA ILE A 1 3.51 -0.61 -10.38
C ILE A 1 4.86 0.02 -10.68
N THR A 2 5.09 0.54 -11.89
CA THR A 2 6.38 1.11 -12.32
C THR A 2 6.99 2.17 -11.39
N HIS A 3 6.18 3.08 -10.83
CA HIS A 3 6.67 4.09 -9.89
C HIS A 3 7.24 3.48 -8.59
N ILE A 4 6.51 2.54 -7.99
CA ILE A 4 6.93 1.85 -6.76
C ILE A 4 8.18 1.00 -7.02
N LYS A 5 8.21 0.26 -8.14
CA LYS A 5 9.39 -0.54 -8.54
C LYS A 5 10.64 0.31 -8.72
N LYS A 6 10.52 1.47 -9.37
CA LYS A 6 11.64 2.40 -9.55
C LYS A 6 12.13 2.98 -8.23
N ALA A 7 11.22 3.25 -7.30
CA ALA A 7 11.54 3.82 -6.00
C ALA A 7 12.11 2.78 -5.01
N GLN A 8 12.04 1.48 -5.33
CA GLN A 8 12.51 0.39 -4.47
C GLN A 8 11.93 0.46 -3.04
N LEU A 9 10.69 0.95 -2.92
CA LEU A 9 10.02 1.09 -1.64
C LEU A 9 9.31 -0.22 -1.27
N PRO A 10 9.35 -0.62 0.02
CA PRO A 10 8.51 -1.71 0.50
C PRO A 10 7.02 -1.33 0.33
N PHE A 11 6.19 -2.30 -0.05
CA PHE A 11 4.77 -2.07 -0.26
C PHE A 11 3.94 -3.33 -0.01
N VAL A 12 2.67 -3.14 0.30
CA VAL A 12 1.64 -4.19 0.46
C VAL A 12 0.59 -4.03 -0.63
N VAL A 13 0.03 -5.15 -1.12
CA VAL A 13 -1.08 -5.12 -2.07
C VAL A 13 -2.40 -5.48 -1.39
N ALA A 14 -3.31 -4.50 -1.33
CA ALA A 14 -4.68 -4.71 -0.87
C ALA A 14 -5.61 -5.09 -2.04
N ILE A 15 -6.09 -6.33 -2.05
CA ILE A 15 -7.08 -6.83 -3.02
C ILE A 15 -8.48 -6.55 -2.47
N ASN A 16 -9.10 -5.48 -2.95
CA ASN A 16 -10.40 -5.00 -2.47
C ASN A 16 -11.61 -5.69 -3.15
N LYS A 17 -12.80 -5.52 -2.56
CA LYS A 17 -14.13 -5.94 -3.04
C LYS A 17 -14.38 -7.44 -2.99
N ILE A 18 -13.78 -8.15 -2.03
CA ILE A 18 -13.99 -9.61 -1.86
C ILE A 18 -15.42 -9.98 -1.43
N ASP A 19 -16.21 -9.01 -0.99
CA ASP A 19 -17.64 -9.16 -0.69
C ASP A 19 -18.49 -9.46 -1.93
N LYS A 20 -17.95 -9.21 -3.14
CA LYS A 20 -18.69 -9.44 -4.39
C LYS A 20 -18.53 -10.89 -4.84
N PRO A 21 -19.61 -11.57 -5.27
CA PRO A 21 -19.52 -12.93 -5.83
C PRO A 21 -18.72 -12.99 -7.14
N THR A 22 -18.59 -11.85 -7.83
CA THR A 22 -17.77 -11.71 -9.04
C THR A 22 -16.31 -11.39 -8.76
N ALA A 23 -15.91 -11.26 -7.49
CA ALA A 23 -14.52 -11.02 -7.13
C ALA A 23 -13.67 -12.23 -7.50
N SER A 24 -12.54 -11.97 -8.17
CA SER A 24 -11.57 -13.02 -8.51
C SER A 24 -10.17 -12.65 -8.01
N PRO A 25 -9.89 -12.85 -6.72
CA PRO A 25 -8.57 -12.60 -6.16
C PRO A 25 -7.47 -13.40 -6.89
N GLN A 26 -7.78 -14.62 -7.31
CA GLN A 26 -6.83 -15.48 -8.03
C GLN A 26 -6.37 -14.86 -9.35
N LYS A 27 -7.29 -14.24 -10.11
CA LYS A 27 -6.97 -13.53 -11.34
C LYS A 27 -6.07 -12.33 -11.08
N VAL A 28 -6.34 -11.58 -10.01
CA VAL A 28 -5.49 -10.44 -9.60
C VAL A 28 -4.07 -10.90 -9.30
N LEU A 29 -3.91 -12.01 -8.55
CA LEU A 29 -2.58 -12.57 -8.27
C LEU A 29 -1.82 -12.97 -9.53
N GLN A 30 -2.50 -13.58 -10.51
CA GLN A 30 -1.89 -13.91 -11.81
C GLN A 30 -1.46 -12.65 -12.58
N ASP A 31 -2.29 -11.61 -12.57
CA ASP A 31 -1.98 -10.36 -13.27
C ASP A 31 -0.85 -9.58 -12.58
N LEU A 32 -0.73 -9.66 -11.25
CA LEU A 32 0.42 -9.14 -10.49
C LEU A 32 1.72 -9.84 -10.90
N ALA A 33 1.70 -11.18 -10.98
CA ALA A 33 2.88 -11.95 -11.39
C ALA A 33 3.35 -11.58 -12.81
N LYS A 34 2.42 -11.36 -13.76
CA LYS A 34 2.75 -10.86 -15.11
C LYS A 34 3.43 -9.49 -15.11
N ASN A 35 3.14 -8.68 -14.09
CA ASN A 35 3.77 -7.37 -13.88
C ASN A 35 4.98 -7.47 -12.94
N GLU A 36 5.55 -8.67 -12.77
CA GLU A 36 6.69 -9.00 -11.89
C GLU A 36 6.49 -8.45 -10.47
N VAL A 37 5.28 -8.56 -9.95
CA VAL A 37 4.96 -8.40 -8.54
C VAL A 37 4.68 -9.81 -8.03
N LEU A 38 5.71 -10.42 -7.44
CA LEU A 38 5.63 -11.77 -6.89
C LEU A 38 5.20 -11.67 -5.44
N VAL A 39 4.16 -12.42 -5.08
CA VAL A 39 3.56 -12.39 -3.75
C VAL A 39 4.10 -13.54 -2.89
N GLU A 40 4.08 -13.40 -1.56
CA GLU A 40 4.65 -14.39 -0.62
C GLU A 40 4.17 -15.82 -0.88
N GLY A 41 2.87 -16.01 -1.13
CA GLY A 41 2.29 -17.33 -1.45
C GLY A 41 2.63 -17.91 -2.82
N GLN A 42 3.40 -17.20 -3.65
CA GLN A 42 3.87 -17.63 -4.97
C GLN A 42 5.39 -17.48 -5.12
N GLY A 43 6.12 -17.50 -3.99
CA GLY A 43 7.59 -17.43 -3.97
C GLY A 43 8.16 -16.03 -4.15
N GLY A 44 7.35 -14.99 -3.94
CA GLY A 44 7.81 -13.61 -3.84
C GLY A 44 7.89 -13.11 -2.40
N ASP A 45 7.97 -11.79 -2.27
CA ASP A 45 8.20 -11.06 -1.02
C ASP A 45 7.15 -9.98 -0.78
N VAL A 46 6.24 -9.74 -1.73
CA VAL A 46 5.21 -8.71 -1.61
C VAL A 46 4.02 -9.26 -0.81
N PRO A 47 3.72 -8.71 0.37
CA PRO A 47 2.58 -9.13 1.16
C PRO A 47 1.27 -8.75 0.46
N THR A 48 0.26 -9.60 0.61
CA THR A 48 -1.06 -9.33 0.05
C THR A 48 -2.15 -9.54 1.07
N VAL A 49 -3.07 -8.58 1.16
CA VAL A 49 -4.24 -8.67 2.03
C VAL A 49 -5.51 -8.63 1.18
N LYS A 50 -6.42 -9.56 1.44
CA LYS A 50 -7.74 -9.61 0.78
C LYS A 50 -8.75 -8.93 1.69
N LEU A 51 -9.41 -7.89 1.19
CA LEU A 51 -10.30 -7.09 2.01
C LEU A 51 -11.59 -6.66 1.29
N SER A 52 -12.56 -6.24 2.08
CA SER A 52 -13.70 -5.47 1.61
C SER A 52 -13.74 -4.15 2.36
N ALA A 53 -13.41 -3.06 1.64
CA ALA A 53 -13.53 -1.71 2.18
C ALA A 53 -14.98 -1.32 2.48
N LYS A 54 -15.96 -2.06 1.96
CA LYS A 54 -17.39 -1.80 2.21
C LYS A 54 -17.85 -2.43 3.53
N THR A 55 -17.44 -3.67 3.80
CA THR A 55 -17.87 -4.38 5.02
C THR A 55 -16.89 -4.22 6.18
N GLY A 56 -15.67 -3.74 5.90
CA GLY A 56 -14.58 -3.65 6.87
C GLY A 56 -13.78 -4.94 7.03
N GLN A 57 -14.17 -6.04 6.35
CA GLN A 57 -13.44 -7.30 6.40
C GLN A 57 -12.00 -7.12 5.89
N GLY A 58 -11.02 -7.59 6.66
CA GLY A 58 -9.60 -7.58 6.27
C GLY A 58 -8.91 -6.21 6.41
N ILE A 59 -9.58 -5.20 6.98
CA ILE A 59 -8.94 -3.90 7.26
C ILE A 59 -7.95 -4.01 8.41
N ASP A 60 -8.28 -4.74 9.48
CA ASP A 60 -7.36 -4.93 10.62
C ASP A 60 -6.08 -5.65 10.18
N GLU A 61 -6.22 -6.71 9.38
CA GLU A 61 -5.08 -7.43 8.77
C GLU A 61 -4.22 -6.51 7.89
N LEU A 62 -4.84 -5.60 7.12
CA LEU A 62 -4.09 -4.62 6.33
C LEU A 62 -3.31 -3.66 7.23
N LEU A 63 -3.91 -3.18 8.31
CA LEU A 63 -3.26 -2.26 9.24
C LEU A 63 -2.09 -2.92 9.96
N GLU A 64 -2.26 -4.16 10.43
CA GLU A 64 -1.19 -4.96 11.02
C GLU A 64 -0.02 -5.15 10.04
N MET A 65 -0.31 -5.47 8.77
CA MET A 65 0.71 -5.61 7.75
C MET A 65 1.46 -4.30 7.45
N ILE A 66 0.75 -3.16 7.44
CA ILE A 66 1.38 -1.85 7.25
C ILE A 66 2.33 -1.54 8.42
N LEU A 67 1.92 -1.83 9.66
CA LEU A 67 2.76 -1.63 10.84
C LEU A 67 4.02 -2.51 10.78
N LEU A 68 3.86 -3.79 10.43
CA LEU A 68 4.99 -4.71 10.27
C LEU A 68 5.99 -4.20 9.22
N LEU A 69 5.51 -3.77 8.06
CA LEU A 69 6.37 -3.20 7.01
C LEU A 69 7.08 -1.92 7.47
N ALA A 70 6.42 -1.06 8.24
CA ALA A 70 7.01 0.16 8.77
C ALA A 70 8.12 -0.13 9.80
N GLU A 71 7.92 -1.15 10.65
CA GLU A 71 8.94 -1.61 11.60
C GLU A 71 10.17 -2.16 10.87
N MET A 72 9.97 -2.99 9.85
CA MET A 72 11.04 -3.53 9.02
C MET A 72 11.78 -2.45 8.21
N ALA A 73 11.12 -1.35 7.88
CA ALA A 73 11.71 -0.23 7.16
C ALA A 73 12.60 0.68 8.04
N GLU A 74 12.64 0.45 9.36
CA GLU A 74 13.46 1.21 10.33
C GLU A 74 13.37 2.74 10.15
N LEU A 75 12.16 3.26 9.97
CA LEU A 75 11.95 4.68 9.69
C LEU A 75 12.53 5.56 10.80
N LYS A 76 13.35 6.56 10.42
CA LYS A 76 14.03 7.49 11.34
C LYS A 76 13.51 8.90 11.18
N TYR A 77 13.49 9.66 12.27
CA TYR A 77 13.21 11.10 12.25
C TYR A 77 14.04 11.81 13.34
N ASP A 78 14.27 13.12 13.14
CA ASP A 78 14.91 14.00 14.12
C ASP A 78 13.96 15.17 14.46
N PRO A 79 13.44 15.27 15.70
CA PRO A 79 12.55 16.36 16.09
C PRO A 79 13.25 17.72 16.24
N GLN A 80 14.58 17.76 16.28
CA GLN A 80 15.36 19.00 16.41
C GLN A 80 15.79 19.58 15.06
N ALA A 81 15.63 18.83 13.97
CA ALA A 81 16.01 19.27 12.64
C ALA A 81 15.08 20.40 12.13
N PRO A 82 15.59 21.35 11.32
CA PRO A 82 14.74 22.31 10.62
C PRO A 82 13.67 21.63 9.77
N ALA A 83 12.46 22.19 9.76
CA ALA A 83 11.35 21.64 9.00
C ALA A 83 11.69 21.58 7.49
N SER A 84 11.45 20.43 6.87
CA SER A 84 11.52 20.22 5.43
C SER A 84 10.36 19.35 4.97
N GLY A 85 9.94 19.48 3.72
CA GLY A 85 8.78 18.75 3.21
C GLY A 85 8.53 18.96 1.73
N VAL A 86 7.49 18.30 1.23
CA VAL A 86 7.06 18.35 -0.17
C VAL A 86 5.61 18.82 -0.21
N VAL A 87 5.26 19.71 -1.15
CA VAL A 87 3.87 20.11 -1.39
C VAL A 87 3.14 18.97 -2.07
N ILE A 88 2.12 18.42 -1.39
CA ILE A 88 1.28 17.34 -1.93
C ILE A 88 0.19 17.89 -2.84
N GLU A 89 -0.47 18.97 -2.40
CA GLU A 89 -1.53 19.67 -3.12
C GLU A 89 -1.55 21.15 -2.69
N SER A 90 -1.96 22.04 -3.58
CA SER A 90 -2.14 23.47 -3.32
C SER A 90 -3.50 23.92 -3.84
N ASN A 91 -4.23 24.67 -3.03
CA ASN A 91 -5.49 25.29 -3.42
C ASN A 91 -5.44 26.79 -3.12
N LEU A 92 -6.06 27.61 -3.96
CA LEU A 92 -6.14 29.05 -3.82
C LEU A 92 -7.45 29.41 -3.10
N ASP A 93 -7.34 29.89 -1.86
CA ASP A 93 -8.47 30.44 -1.13
C ASP A 93 -8.30 31.97 -1.05
N PRO A 94 -9.11 32.77 -1.77
CA PRO A 94 -8.95 34.22 -1.83
C PRO A 94 -8.95 34.94 -0.47
N GLN A 95 -9.48 34.33 0.60
CA GLN A 95 -9.47 34.90 1.95
C GLN A 95 -8.24 34.46 2.78
N LYS A 96 -7.53 33.41 2.37
CA LYS A 96 -6.39 32.84 3.10
C LYS A 96 -5.06 32.91 2.32
N GLY A 97 -5.12 33.26 1.04
CA GLY A 97 -4.02 33.10 0.08
C GLY A 97 -4.28 31.89 -0.81
#